data_AF-A0A846HDP9-F1
#
_entry.id   AF-A0A846HDP9-F1
#
_cell.length_a   1.000
_cell.length_b   1.000
_cell.length_c   1.000
_cell.angle_alpha   90.00
_cell.angle_beta   90.00
_cell.angle_gamma   90.00
#
_symmetry.space_group_name_H-M   'P 1'
#
loop_
_entity.id
_entity.type
_entity.pdbx_description
1 polymer ?
#
loop_
_entity_poly.entity_id
_entity_poly.type
_entity_poly.pdbx_seq_one_letter_code
_entity_poly.pdbx_strand_id
1 'polypeptide(L)'
;MELLLTTYDSALFNKIGFYVGQAIIAIQDKQPELLQEKYRNVPWNSRHQSSLTAKLTEILRPSDDWDTLIKKLQGFLKVLLISESFNSPILIKLIEEIRLLNPAKLELNGSSSHSTVTNGSLPQTKIAVLLLDAENLQINAETEQFLTTVCTCPIQVKIAFANWRSMGKLDVEFHQRGYDLIHVPAGKDHADGKMIAFGSSIHEHYPKAKEVLVCSSDTVMTNLCNHLQQNGLTVYRVSKQGNNITVFNISTGKKDNYSLNILPKIPTLEQFIHQIKELIKIEQKRTKNCWVKLATLSQMFKDKYQLTISQVVSQHLPGKKARDIFVNYPTEFVVHQMSEQSELYVTLFEINQVQQLDSSNDDIQQTNVASLSSINSNTDLEQALKNIIKKLTTQSSNSYICIGILGSKFRQQYGKSITEQIKSLHLNDNFIKFLQSCDSFELQKIGDRWHVALRQASNVTA
;
A
#
# COMPACT_ATOMS: atom_id res chain seq x y z
N MET A 1 -8.44 28.41 48.33
CA MET A 1 -9.20 27.73 47.26
C MET A 1 -9.58 28.82 46.27
N GLU A 2 -8.66 29.18 45.38
CA GLU A 2 -8.83 30.26 44.41
C GLU A 2 -8.76 29.62 43.03
N LEU A 3 -9.90 29.58 42.33
CA LEU A 3 -9.98 29.16 40.94
C LEU A 3 -9.33 30.24 40.07
N LEU A 4 -8.15 29.95 39.52
CA LEU A 4 -7.59 30.71 38.40
C LEU A 4 -8.43 30.39 37.15
N LEU A 5 -9.45 31.22 36.90
CA LEU A 5 -10.14 31.30 35.61
C LEU A 5 -9.12 31.71 34.54
N THR A 6 -8.59 30.74 33.80
CA THR A 6 -7.73 30.98 32.64
C THR A 6 -8.59 31.47 31.48
N THR A 7 -8.91 32.77 31.48
CA THR A 7 -9.54 33.40 30.33
C THR A 7 -8.51 33.50 29.20
N TYR A 8 -8.73 32.77 28.11
CA TYR A 8 -7.89 32.83 26.92
C TYR A 8 -7.90 34.24 26.31
N ASP A 9 -6.73 34.80 26.02
CA ASP A 9 -6.62 36.15 25.43
C ASP A 9 -7.05 36.16 23.94
N SER A 10 -7.59 37.29 23.51
CA SER A 10 -7.89 37.66 22.13
C SER A 10 -6.78 37.34 21.12
N ALA A 11 -5.51 37.47 21.52
CA ALA A 11 -4.35 37.12 20.67
C ALA A 11 -4.32 35.62 20.30
N LEU A 12 -4.69 34.75 21.23
CA LEU A 12 -4.76 33.31 21.01
C LEU A 12 -5.87 32.96 20.01
N PHE A 13 -7.06 33.55 20.18
CA PHE A 13 -8.17 33.31 19.27
C PHE A 13 -7.91 33.84 17.86
N ASN A 14 -7.24 34.98 17.73
CA ASN A 14 -6.80 35.50 16.43
C ASN A 14 -5.81 34.55 15.74
N LYS A 15 -4.89 33.95 16.51
CA LYS A 15 -3.92 32.97 15.99
C LYS A 15 -4.60 31.67 15.54
N ILE A 16 -5.58 31.19 16.31
CA ILE A 16 -6.42 30.05 15.93
C ILE A 16 -7.21 30.36 14.65
N GLY A 17 -7.84 31.53 14.58
CA GLY A 17 -8.59 31.97 13.40
C GLY A 17 -7.72 32.07 12.15
N PHE A 18 -6.48 32.55 12.29
CA PHE A 18 -5.51 32.58 11.20
C PHE A 18 -5.19 31.17 10.68
N TYR A 19 -4.85 30.22 11.56
CA TYR A 19 -4.54 28.85 11.14
C TYR A 19 -5.73 28.16 10.48
N VAL A 20 -6.93 28.32 11.04
CA VAL A 20 -8.15 27.76 10.45
C VAL A 20 -8.42 28.36 9.06
N GLY A 21 -8.23 29.68 8.89
CA GLY A 21 -8.36 30.34 7.61
C GLY A 21 -7.39 29.79 6.56
N GLN A 22 -6.12 29.63 6.92
CA GLN A 22 -5.10 29.06 6.02
C GLN A 22 -5.41 27.62 5.63
N ALA A 23 -5.90 26.80 6.57
CA ALA A 23 -6.28 25.43 6.27
C ALA A 23 -7.48 25.37 5.32
N ILE A 24 -8.48 26.25 5.47
CA ILE A 24 -9.63 26.32 4.57
C ILE A 24 -9.21 26.76 3.16
N ILE A 25 -8.32 27.75 3.05
CA ILE A 25 -7.75 28.17 1.75
C ILE A 25 -6.99 27.00 1.10
N ALA A 26 -6.13 26.31 1.86
CA ALA A 26 -5.39 25.17 1.36
C ALA A 26 -6.29 24.00 0.92
N ILE A 27 -7.40 23.76 1.63
CA ILE A 27 -8.40 22.76 1.24
C ILE A 27 -9.11 23.21 -0.05
N GLN A 28 -9.51 24.48 -0.16
CA GLN A 28 -10.15 25.00 -1.36
C GLN A 28 -9.27 24.87 -2.61
N ASP A 29 -7.96 25.14 -2.47
CA ASP A 29 -7.02 25.10 -3.59
C ASP A 29 -6.66 23.67 -4.02
N LYS A 30 -6.54 22.73 -3.06
CA LYS A 30 -5.99 21.40 -3.32
C LYS A 30 -7.02 20.28 -3.35
N GLN A 31 -8.09 20.39 -2.55
CA GLN A 31 -9.09 19.35 -2.32
C GLN A 31 -10.47 19.96 -2.02
N PRO A 32 -11.07 20.74 -2.96
CA PRO A 32 -12.33 21.45 -2.73
C PRO A 32 -13.50 20.51 -2.40
N GLU A 33 -13.41 19.24 -2.78
CA GLU A 33 -14.38 18.20 -2.44
C GLU A 33 -14.57 18.01 -0.94
N LEU A 34 -13.55 18.33 -0.12
CA LEU A 34 -13.59 18.22 1.34
C LEU A 34 -14.39 19.34 2.02
N LEU A 35 -14.68 20.43 1.30
CA LEU A 35 -15.61 21.46 1.75
C LEU A 35 -17.05 21.04 1.44
N GLN A 36 -17.97 21.42 2.33
CA GLN A 36 -19.40 21.34 2.04
C GLN A 36 -19.71 22.14 0.76
N GLU A 37 -20.62 21.64 -0.06
CA GLU A 37 -20.91 22.18 -1.40
C GLU A 37 -21.16 23.70 -1.40
N LYS A 38 -21.92 24.19 -0.41
CA LYS A 38 -22.23 25.62 -0.21
C LYS A 38 -21.01 26.53 0.08
N TYR A 39 -19.86 25.97 0.43
CA TYR A 39 -18.65 26.73 0.80
C TYR A 39 -17.51 26.60 -0.22
N ARG A 40 -17.65 25.78 -1.26
CA ARG A 40 -16.60 25.54 -2.26
C ARG A 40 -16.25 26.77 -3.09
N ASN A 41 -17.24 27.63 -3.35
CA ASN A 41 -17.09 28.82 -4.19
C ASN A 41 -16.93 30.13 -3.39
N VAL A 42 -16.77 30.05 -2.07
CA VAL A 42 -16.62 31.24 -1.22
C VAL A 42 -15.16 31.71 -1.27
N PRO A 43 -14.88 33.00 -1.56
CA PRO A 43 -13.51 33.51 -1.61
C PRO A 43 -12.95 33.74 -0.19
N TRP A 44 -12.20 32.77 0.32
CA TRP A 44 -11.68 32.78 1.70
C TRP A 44 -10.47 33.70 1.93
N ASN A 45 -9.89 34.28 0.88
CA ASN A 45 -8.66 35.08 0.89
C ASN A 45 -8.82 36.57 1.29
N SER A 46 -10.00 37.00 1.74
CA SER A 46 -10.30 38.42 1.99
C SER A 46 -11.28 38.67 3.16
N ARG A 47 -12.36 39.44 2.95
CA ARG A 47 -13.37 39.82 3.97
C ARG A 47 -13.94 38.62 4.74
N HIS A 48 -13.98 37.44 4.11
CA HIS A 48 -14.44 36.19 4.71
C HIS A 48 -13.48 35.63 5.77
N GLN A 49 -12.17 35.90 5.71
CA GLN A 49 -11.21 35.48 6.74
C GLN A 49 -11.41 36.25 8.05
N SER A 50 -11.66 37.56 7.97
CA SER A 50 -11.97 38.38 9.14
C SER A 50 -13.32 38.00 9.76
N SER A 51 -14.33 37.72 8.93
CA SER A 51 -15.64 37.25 9.40
C SER A 51 -15.58 35.85 10.02
N LEU A 52 -14.78 34.95 9.44
CA LEU A 52 -14.49 33.62 9.97
C LEU A 52 -13.81 33.71 11.34
N THR A 53 -12.78 34.56 11.46
CA THR A 53 -12.03 34.77 12.71
C THR A 53 -12.93 35.36 13.80
N ALA A 54 -13.81 36.30 13.45
CA ALA A 54 -14.79 36.86 14.39
C ALA A 54 -15.78 35.81 14.90
N LYS A 55 -16.36 34.99 14.00
CA LYS A 55 -17.27 33.90 14.36
C LYS A 55 -16.58 32.81 15.18
N LEU A 56 -15.35 32.45 14.84
CA LEU A 56 -14.54 31.51 15.64
C LEU A 56 -14.29 32.06 17.04
N THR A 57 -13.92 33.34 17.16
CA THR A 57 -13.70 33.98 18.45
C THR A 57 -14.97 33.96 19.30
N GLU A 58 -16.13 34.27 18.73
CA GLU A 58 -17.42 34.20 19.41
C GLU A 58 -17.74 32.80 19.94
N ILE A 59 -17.50 31.76 19.12
CA ILE A 59 -17.80 30.37 19.48
C ILE A 59 -16.81 29.80 20.51
N LEU A 60 -15.53 30.18 20.41
CA LEU A 60 -14.47 29.62 21.24
C LEU A 60 -14.31 30.35 22.58
N ARG A 61 -14.69 31.62 22.69
CA ARG A 61 -14.57 32.44 23.90
C ARG A 61 -15.22 31.85 25.17
N PRO A 62 -16.43 31.27 25.14
CA PRO A 62 -17.06 30.71 26.33
C PRO A 62 -16.53 29.30 26.68
N SER A 63 -15.23 29.03 26.49
CA SER A 63 -14.63 27.72 26.79
C SER A 63 -13.77 27.82 28.04
N ASP A 64 -14.11 27.03 29.06
CA ASP A 64 -13.45 27.06 30.37
C ASP A 64 -12.18 26.20 30.42
N ASP A 65 -11.99 25.31 29.44
CA ASP A 65 -10.84 24.44 29.32
C ASP A 65 -10.47 24.15 27.85
N TRP A 66 -9.24 23.66 27.65
CA TRP A 66 -8.65 23.50 26.33
C TRP A 66 -9.32 22.38 25.51
N ASP A 67 -9.77 21.31 26.17
CA ASP A 67 -10.44 20.20 25.48
C ASP A 67 -11.83 20.63 25.01
N THR A 68 -12.53 21.44 25.80
CA THR A 68 -13.80 22.08 25.41
C THR A 68 -13.59 23.04 24.23
N LEU A 69 -12.50 23.81 24.23
CA LEU A 69 -12.14 24.69 23.11
C LEU A 69 -11.92 23.87 21.82
N ILE A 70 -11.13 22.79 21.87
CA ILE A 70 -10.87 21.92 20.72
C ILE A 70 -12.16 21.24 20.23
N LYS A 71 -13.03 20.78 21.12
CA LYS A 71 -14.33 20.18 20.76
C LYS A 71 -15.23 21.19 20.05
N LYS A 72 -15.32 22.43 20.54
CA LYS A 72 -16.10 23.50 19.89
C LYS A 72 -15.52 23.87 18.53
N LEU A 73 -14.20 23.94 18.40
CA LEU A 73 -13.53 24.16 17.12
C LEU A 73 -13.86 23.04 16.12
N GLN A 74 -13.75 21.78 16.53
CA GLN A 74 -14.12 20.64 15.69
C GLN A 74 -15.59 20.68 15.29
N GLY A 75 -16.48 21.04 16.21
CA GLY A 75 -17.90 21.25 15.92
C GLY A 75 -18.13 22.32 14.86
N PHE A 76 -17.41 23.44 14.95
CA PHE A 76 -17.46 24.49 13.94
C PHE A 76 -16.92 24.03 12.58
N LEU A 77 -15.79 23.29 12.56
CA LEU A 77 -15.21 22.75 11.32
C LEU A 77 -16.16 21.77 10.61
N LYS A 78 -16.96 20.99 11.35
CA LYS A 78 -18.00 20.10 10.77
C LYS A 78 -19.11 20.85 10.04
N VAL A 79 -19.33 22.14 10.34
CA VAL A 79 -20.28 22.97 9.60
C VAL A 79 -19.72 23.31 8.22
N LEU A 80 -18.40 23.49 8.11
CA LEU A 80 -17.72 23.92 6.88
C LEU A 80 -17.25 22.75 6.01
N LEU A 81 -16.92 21.62 6.62
CA LEU A 81 -16.28 20.48 5.97
C LEU A 81 -17.15 19.21 6.03
N ILE A 82 -16.90 18.27 5.11
CA ILE A 82 -17.53 16.93 5.15
C ILE A 82 -16.84 16.03 6.18
N SER A 83 -17.48 14.94 6.60
CA SER A 83 -16.93 14.04 7.63
C SER A 83 -15.57 13.45 7.25
N GLU A 84 -15.37 13.14 5.98
CA GLU A 84 -14.15 12.56 5.40
C GLU A 84 -12.95 13.52 5.49
N SER A 85 -13.21 14.83 5.57
CA SER A 85 -12.17 15.87 5.66
C SER A 85 -11.31 15.76 6.92
N PHE A 86 -11.83 15.17 7.99
CA PHE A 86 -11.11 15.01 9.26
C PHE A 86 -9.97 14.00 9.19
N ASN A 87 -9.92 13.21 8.11
CA ASN A 87 -8.80 12.32 7.78
C ASN A 87 -7.79 12.96 6.82
N SER A 88 -8.02 14.21 6.38
CA SER A 88 -7.09 14.91 5.50
C SER A 88 -5.84 15.34 6.26
N PRO A 89 -4.63 15.17 5.68
CA PRO A 89 -3.38 15.67 6.26
C PRO A 89 -3.43 17.17 6.60
N ILE A 90 -4.19 17.97 5.84
CA ILE A 90 -4.32 19.42 6.08
C ILE A 90 -5.04 19.68 7.40
N LEU A 91 -6.12 18.95 7.68
CA LEU A 91 -6.91 19.14 8.90
C LEU A 91 -6.24 18.50 10.13
N ILE A 92 -5.57 17.35 9.95
CA ILE A 92 -4.77 16.73 11.01
C ILE A 92 -3.68 17.70 11.48
N LYS A 93 -2.91 18.27 10.54
CA LYS A 93 -1.87 19.26 10.84
C LYS A 93 -2.44 20.50 11.53
N LEU A 94 -3.59 21.02 11.07
CA LEU A 94 -4.26 22.17 11.69
C LEU A 94 -4.57 21.90 13.17
N ILE A 95 -5.17 20.75 13.49
CA ILE A 95 -5.56 20.41 14.85
C ILE A 95 -4.32 20.22 15.75
N GLU A 96 -3.23 19.67 15.22
CA GLU A 96 -1.95 19.58 15.93
C GLU A 96 -1.34 20.96 16.23
N GLU A 97 -1.26 21.83 15.23
CA GLU A 97 -0.75 23.20 15.39
C GLU A 97 -1.56 23.99 16.42
N ILE A 98 -2.88 23.83 16.41
CA ILE A 98 -3.75 24.47 17.41
C ILE A 98 -3.49 23.88 18.79
N ARG A 99 -3.39 22.55 18.95
CA ARG A 99 -3.09 21.91 20.24
C ARG A 99 -1.78 22.39 20.88
N LEU A 100 -0.79 22.78 20.07
CA LEU A 100 0.48 23.35 20.55
C LEU A 100 0.33 24.76 21.15
N LEU A 101 -0.79 25.45 20.91
CA LEU A 101 -1.05 26.79 21.44
C LEU A 101 -1.61 26.78 22.88
N ASN A 102 -1.75 25.63 23.53
CA ASN A 102 -2.32 25.52 24.88
C ASN A 102 -1.46 26.24 25.94
N PRO A 103 -1.97 27.29 26.61
CA PRO A 103 -1.25 28.02 27.65
C PRO A 103 -0.92 27.17 28.89
N ALA A 104 -1.75 26.18 29.24
CA ALA A 104 -1.51 25.32 30.40
C ALA A 104 -0.27 24.41 30.23
N LYS A 105 0.17 24.17 28.98
CA LYS A 105 1.46 23.50 28.70
C LYS A 105 2.67 24.44 28.77
N LEU A 106 2.45 25.76 28.76
CA LEU A 106 3.49 26.77 28.88
C LEU A 106 3.78 27.13 30.35
N GLU A 107 2.79 27.12 31.24
CA GLU A 107 2.96 27.58 32.63
C GLU A 107 3.50 26.53 33.62
N LEU A 108 3.41 25.24 33.33
CA LEU A 108 4.06 24.18 34.14
C LEU A 108 5.60 24.22 34.10
N ASN A 109 6.19 25.10 33.27
CA ASN A 109 7.63 25.35 33.16
C ASN A 109 8.09 26.67 33.83
N GLY A 110 7.22 27.39 34.54
CA GLY A 110 7.53 28.73 35.03
C GLY A 110 7.07 28.99 36.46
N SER A 111 7.83 28.56 37.47
CA SER A 111 7.78 29.17 38.80
C SER A 111 9.03 28.85 39.62
N SER A 112 9.97 29.81 39.66
CA SER A 112 10.80 30.21 40.82
C SER A 112 11.71 31.40 40.45
N SER A 113 11.12 32.59 40.60
CA SER A 113 11.60 33.93 41.04
C SER A 113 13.05 34.45 40.85
N HIS A 114 13.11 35.66 40.25
CA HIS A 114 13.90 36.90 40.55
C HIS A 114 15.42 36.80 40.77
N SER A 115 16.32 37.64 40.24
CA SER A 115 16.31 38.91 39.49
C SER A 115 17.76 39.16 39.07
N THR A 116 18.08 39.54 37.84
CA THR A 116 18.59 40.88 37.48
C THR A 116 18.88 40.94 35.98
N VAL A 117 18.72 42.16 35.45
CA VAL A 117 18.91 42.63 34.08
C VAL A 117 20.24 42.16 33.47
N THR A 118 20.21 41.50 32.30
CA THR A 118 20.94 41.86 31.05
C THR A 118 20.87 40.74 29.99
N ASN A 119 20.42 41.11 28.79
CA ASN A 119 20.70 40.58 27.44
C ASN A 119 20.73 39.06 27.17
N GLY A 120 19.66 38.59 26.51
CA GLY A 120 19.73 37.69 25.35
C GLY A 120 20.34 36.29 25.52
N SER A 121 19.53 35.31 25.95
CA SER A 121 19.72 33.92 25.52
C SER A 121 18.37 33.27 25.24
N LEU A 122 18.22 32.67 24.06
CA LEU A 122 17.04 31.90 23.69
C LEU A 122 16.89 30.69 24.65
N PRO A 123 15.66 30.29 25.04
CA PRO A 123 15.46 29.11 25.87
C PRO A 123 16.05 27.87 25.20
N GLN A 124 16.92 27.18 25.93
CA GLN A 124 17.71 26.06 25.44
C GLN A 124 16.83 24.81 25.33
N THR A 125 16.19 24.63 24.18
CA THR A 125 15.37 23.46 23.86
C THR A 125 16.21 22.17 23.98
N LYS A 126 15.79 21.27 24.87
CA LYS A 126 16.36 19.91 24.99
C LYS A 126 15.98 19.11 23.73
N ILE A 127 16.92 18.32 23.22
CA ILE A 127 16.74 17.59 21.96
C ILE A 127 17.00 16.10 22.14
N ALA A 128 16.40 15.30 21.27
CA ALA A 128 16.75 13.91 21.05
C ALA A 128 17.63 13.77 19.79
N VAL A 129 18.62 12.88 19.86
CA VAL A 129 19.51 12.51 18.76
C VAL A 129 19.23 11.06 18.37
N LEU A 130 19.05 10.80 17.08
CA LEU A 130 18.87 9.46 16.53
C LEU A 130 20.15 9.04 15.79
N LEU A 131 20.76 7.95 16.25
CA LEU A 131 21.92 7.33 15.61
C LEU A 131 21.46 6.02 14.95
N LEU A 132 21.65 5.91 13.64
CA LEU A 132 21.20 4.78 12.83
C LEU A 132 22.38 4.01 12.25
N ASP A 133 22.46 2.74 12.59
CA ASP A 133 23.24 1.75 11.85
C ASP A 133 22.43 1.30 10.63
N ALA A 134 22.64 1.97 9.50
CA ALA A 134 21.82 1.79 8.31
C ALA A 134 22.18 0.51 7.52
N GLU A 135 23.33 -0.11 7.79
CA GLU A 135 23.70 -1.40 7.19
C GLU A 135 22.91 -2.54 7.82
N ASN A 136 22.76 -2.51 9.16
CA ASN A 136 22.13 -3.60 9.90
C ASN A 136 20.65 -3.36 10.20
N LEU A 137 20.19 -2.10 10.19
CA LEU A 137 18.84 -1.73 10.60
C LEU A 137 18.18 -0.73 9.64
N GLN A 138 17.24 -1.21 8.82
CA GLN A 138 16.43 -0.32 7.97
C GLN A 138 15.19 0.20 8.71
N ILE A 139 15.10 1.52 8.84
CA ILE A 139 13.95 2.26 9.38
C ILE A 139 13.27 3.11 8.30
N ASN A 140 11.94 3.01 8.24
CA ASN A 140 11.08 3.80 7.34
C ASN A 140 10.46 5.00 8.07
N ALA A 141 9.76 5.86 7.33
CA ALA A 141 9.13 7.06 7.89
C ALA A 141 8.11 6.76 9.00
N GLU A 142 7.36 5.66 8.89
CA GLU A 142 6.40 5.22 9.93
C GLU A 142 7.11 4.84 11.23
N THR A 143 8.24 4.12 11.13
CA THR A 143 9.06 3.78 12.29
C THR A 143 9.59 5.04 12.96
N GLU A 144 10.04 6.04 12.19
CA GLU A 144 10.49 7.33 12.76
C GLU A 144 9.38 8.09 13.50
N GLN A 145 8.17 8.10 12.92
CA GLN A 145 7.02 8.70 13.58
C GLN A 145 6.73 8.00 14.90
N PHE A 146 6.78 6.67 14.93
CA PHE A 146 6.68 5.90 16.16
C PHE A 146 7.79 6.25 17.16
N LEU A 147 9.05 6.32 16.74
CA LEU A 147 10.17 6.69 17.62
C LEU A 147 9.98 8.08 18.24
N THR A 148 9.37 9.01 17.51
CA THR A 148 9.01 10.34 18.01
C THR A 148 7.99 10.27 19.16
N THR A 149 7.13 9.26 19.20
CA THR A 149 6.18 9.04 20.32
C THR A 149 6.83 8.44 21.56
N VAL A 150 8.00 7.81 21.42
CA VAL A 150 8.72 7.17 22.53
C VAL A 150 9.62 8.17 23.27
N CYS A 151 10.12 9.17 22.56
CA CYS A 151 10.97 10.23 23.12
C CYS A 151 10.15 11.29 23.85
N THR A 152 10.71 11.84 24.93
CA THR A 152 10.16 13.01 25.61
C THR A 152 10.61 14.29 24.93
N CYS A 153 11.81 14.27 24.34
CA CYS A 153 12.39 15.37 23.60
C CYS A 153 12.14 15.20 22.09
N PRO A 154 11.96 16.30 21.33
CA PRO A 154 11.85 16.20 19.88
C PRO A 154 13.14 15.69 19.26
N ILE A 155 13.04 14.72 18.35
CA ILE A 155 14.16 14.24 17.54
C ILE A 155 14.53 15.35 16.54
N GLN A 156 15.65 16.03 16.78
CA GLN A 156 16.12 17.13 15.92
C GLN A 156 17.35 16.77 15.10
N VAL A 157 18.13 15.79 15.57
CA VAL A 157 19.37 15.35 14.92
C VAL A 157 19.19 13.89 14.55
N LYS A 158 19.41 13.57 13.28
CA LYS A 158 19.34 12.21 12.75
C LYS A 158 20.64 11.94 12.00
N ILE A 159 21.34 10.88 12.38
CA ILE A 159 22.65 10.55 11.82
C ILE A 159 22.64 9.09 11.41
N ALA A 160 22.99 8.79 10.18
CA ALA A 160 23.08 7.43 9.68
C ALA A 160 24.52 7.06 9.31
N PHE A 161 24.91 5.84 9.66
CA PHE A 161 26.23 5.28 9.40
C PHE A 161 26.07 4.11 8.43
N ALA A 162 26.73 4.20 7.27
CA ALA A 162 26.82 3.09 6.32
C ALA A 162 27.91 3.32 5.27
N ASN A 163 28.30 2.24 4.61
CA ASN A 163 28.96 2.31 3.33
C ASN A 163 27.93 2.70 2.26
N TRP A 164 27.68 4.00 2.11
CA TRP A 164 26.70 4.51 1.13
C TRP A 164 26.94 4.04 -0.31
N ARG A 165 28.17 3.66 -0.68
CA ARG A 165 28.46 3.10 -2.01
C ARG A 165 27.80 1.74 -2.24
N SER A 166 27.56 0.95 -1.19
CA SER A 166 26.89 -0.35 -1.27
C SER A 166 25.39 -0.29 -0.98
N MET A 167 24.84 0.89 -0.64
CA MET A 167 23.44 1.07 -0.23
C MET A 167 22.48 1.55 -1.33
N GLY A 168 22.94 1.60 -2.59
CA GLY A 168 22.09 1.94 -3.74
C GLY A 168 21.55 3.37 -3.67
N LYS A 169 20.22 3.52 -3.66
CA LYS A 169 19.52 4.83 -3.60
C LYS A 169 19.05 5.23 -2.20
N LEU A 170 19.41 4.46 -1.17
CA LEU A 170 18.95 4.71 0.20
C LEU A 170 19.57 6.00 0.77
N ASP A 171 20.76 6.38 0.33
CA ASP A 171 21.39 7.65 0.66
C ASP A 171 20.49 8.85 0.31
N VAL A 172 19.94 8.88 -0.91
CA VAL A 172 19.02 9.93 -1.35
C VAL A 172 17.77 9.97 -0.48
N GLU A 173 17.21 8.81 -0.14
CA GLU A 173 16.03 8.71 0.70
C GLU A 173 16.27 9.21 2.13
N PHE A 174 17.37 8.80 2.76
CA PHE A 174 17.71 9.25 4.12
C PHE A 174 18.08 10.74 4.14
N HIS A 175 18.77 11.24 3.13
CA HIS A 175 19.07 12.67 3.01
C HIS A 175 17.77 13.51 2.89
N GLN A 176 16.80 13.07 2.08
CA GLN A 176 15.49 13.74 1.97
C GLN A 176 14.70 13.73 3.29
N ARG A 177 14.91 12.72 4.14
CA ARG A 177 14.31 12.62 5.49
C ARG A 177 15.07 13.40 6.58
N GLY A 178 16.12 14.13 6.19
CA GLY A 178 16.91 15.00 7.06
C GLY A 178 17.99 14.29 7.88
N TYR A 179 18.56 13.21 7.35
CA TYR A 179 19.69 12.53 8.00
C TYR A 179 21.03 13.12 7.53
N ASP A 180 21.92 13.31 8.50
CA ASP A 180 23.34 13.48 8.25
C ASP A 180 23.95 12.10 7.93
N LEU A 181 24.50 11.95 6.74
CA LEU A 181 25.01 10.69 6.24
C LEU A 181 26.51 10.57 6.48
N ILE A 182 26.91 9.70 7.41
CA ILE A 182 28.30 9.42 7.69
C ILE A 182 28.75 8.20 6.91
N HIS A 183 29.60 8.43 5.90
CA HIS A 183 30.19 7.36 5.10
C HIS A 183 31.22 6.57 5.91
N VAL A 184 31.18 5.24 5.83
CA VAL A 184 32.23 4.35 6.34
C VAL A 184 32.87 3.56 5.20
N PRO A 185 34.17 3.21 5.29
CA PRO A 185 34.80 2.30 4.35
C PRO A 185 34.13 0.92 4.32
N ALA A 186 34.32 0.20 3.22
CA ALA A 186 33.89 -1.19 3.12
C ALA A 186 34.70 -2.06 4.09
N GLY A 187 34.02 -2.85 4.90
CA GLY A 187 34.65 -3.80 5.80
C GLY A 187 33.71 -4.16 6.94
N LYS A 188 33.98 -5.32 7.57
CA LYS A 188 33.20 -5.77 8.72
C LYS A 188 33.36 -4.80 9.89
N ASP A 189 32.28 -4.52 10.61
CA ASP A 189 32.24 -3.72 11.85
C ASP A 189 32.72 -2.25 11.71
N HIS A 190 32.90 -1.73 10.49
CA HIS A 190 33.36 -0.34 10.27
C HIS A 190 32.26 0.69 10.59
N ALA A 191 31.00 0.36 10.25
CA ALA A 191 29.85 1.16 10.62
C ALA A 191 29.71 1.22 12.15
N ASP A 192 29.78 0.07 12.81
CA ASP A 192 29.73 -0.07 14.27
C ASP A 192 30.83 0.75 14.94
N GLY A 193 32.08 0.55 14.52
CA GLY A 193 33.24 1.27 15.08
C GLY A 193 33.09 2.78 14.95
N LYS A 194 32.63 3.28 13.80
CA LYS A 194 32.44 4.72 13.59
C LYS A 194 31.25 5.26 14.36
N MET A 195 30.16 4.50 14.44
CA MET A 195 29.00 4.86 15.25
C MET A 195 29.35 4.94 16.73
N ILE A 196 30.17 4.03 17.27
CA ILE A 196 30.64 4.08 18.66
C ILE A 196 31.56 5.28 18.89
N ALA A 197 32.54 5.49 17.99
CA ALA A 197 33.49 6.57 18.12
C ALA A 197 32.80 7.95 18.08
N PHE A 198 31.98 8.18 17.05
CA PHE A 198 31.23 9.42 16.90
C PHE A 198 30.15 9.55 17.98
N GLY A 199 29.39 8.47 18.19
CA GLY A 199 28.29 8.40 19.16
C GLY A 199 28.74 8.76 20.57
N SER A 200 29.91 8.32 21.00
CA SER A 200 30.44 8.63 22.34
C SER A 200 30.61 10.15 22.58
N SER A 201 30.93 10.88 21.52
CA SER A 201 31.14 12.34 21.56
C SER A 201 29.87 13.17 21.33
N ILE A 202 28.68 12.56 21.32
CA ILE A 202 27.42 13.27 21.07
C ILE A 202 27.16 14.39 22.08
N HIS A 203 27.53 14.20 23.33
CA HIS A 203 27.35 15.21 24.37
C HIS A 203 28.21 16.47 24.14
N GLU A 204 29.35 16.33 23.43
CA GLU A 204 30.23 17.44 23.05
C GLU A 204 29.69 18.17 21.82
N HIS A 205 29.31 17.42 20.79
CA HIS A 205 28.80 17.98 19.52
C HIS A 205 27.40 18.57 19.64
N TYR A 206 26.57 17.99 20.52
CA TYR A 206 25.19 18.38 20.76
C TYR A 206 24.95 18.59 22.26
N PRO A 207 25.42 19.70 22.86
CA PRO A 207 25.28 19.95 24.30
C PRO A 207 23.83 20.01 24.82
N LYS A 208 22.87 20.20 23.90
CA LYS A 208 21.44 20.21 24.18
C LYS A 208 20.80 18.82 24.16
N ALA A 209 21.54 17.79 23.74
CA ALA A 209 21.06 16.41 23.73
C ALA A 209 20.74 15.98 25.16
N LYS A 210 19.56 15.40 25.33
CA LYS A 210 19.13 14.76 26.59
C LYS A 210 18.67 13.34 26.39
N GLU A 211 18.27 13.00 25.17
CA GLU A 211 17.87 11.66 24.79
C GLU A 211 18.65 11.23 23.56
N VAL A 212 19.06 9.96 23.52
CA VAL A 212 19.71 9.36 22.35
C VAL A 212 19.04 8.04 22.01
N LEU A 213 18.62 7.90 20.75
CA LEU A 213 18.19 6.62 20.20
C LEU A 213 19.36 5.98 19.48
N VAL A 214 19.76 4.80 19.94
CA VAL A 214 20.78 3.96 19.31
C VAL A 214 20.05 2.87 18.53
N CYS A 215 19.91 3.07 17.23
CA CYS A 215 19.19 2.19 16.33
C CYS A 215 20.17 1.20 15.69
N SER A 216 20.35 0.05 16.34
CA SER A 216 21.09 -1.11 15.82
C SER A 216 20.62 -2.39 16.54
N SER A 217 20.62 -3.50 15.81
CA SER A 217 20.34 -4.83 16.36
C SER A 217 21.59 -5.51 16.94
N ASP A 218 22.80 -4.97 16.72
CA ASP A 218 24.03 -5.58 17.21
C ASP A 218 24.18 -5.43 18.73
N THR A 219 24.74 -6.45 19.39
CA THR A 219 25.06 -6.44 20.83
C THR A 219 26.24 -5.54 21.16
N VAL A 220 27.15 -5.30 20.22
CA VAL A 220 28.32 -4.40 20.38
C VAL A 220 27.88 -2.99 20.77
N MET A 221 26.72 -2.52 20.29
CA MET A 221 26.17 -1.21 20.64
C MET A 221 25.82 -1.04 22.13
N THR A 222 25.81 -2.12 22.91
CA THR A 222 25.63 -2.03 24.38
C THR A 222 26.71 -1.14 25.02
N ASN A 223 27.94 -1.16 24.49
CA ASN A 223 29.03 -0.32 25.00
C ASN A 223 28.77 1.17 24.80
N LEU A 224 28.35 1.55 23.59
CA LEU A 224 27.96 2.93 23.27
C LEU A 224 26.80 3.38 24.16
N CYS A 225 25.78 2.54 24.29
CA CYS A 225 24.64 2.82 25.14
C CYS A 225 25.03 3.11 26.60
N ASN A 226 25.89 2.26 27.18
CA ASN A 226 26.37 2.44 28.55
C ASN A 226 27.18 3.73 28.70
N HIS A 227 28.05 4.04 27.73
CA HIS A 227 28.83 5.27 27.75
C HIS A 227 27.95 6.53 27.67
N LEU A 228 26.95 6.54 26.79
CA LEU A 228 26.00 7.65 26.68
C LEU A 228 25.20 7.85 27.97
N GLN A 229 24.80 6.75 28.62
CA GLN A 229 24.10 6.79 29.90
C GLN A 229 25.00 7.34 31.03
N GLN A 230 26.27 6.94 31.08
CA GLN A 230 27.25 7.46 32.04
C GLN A 230 27.45 8.98 31.90
N ASN A 231 27.30 9.52 30.69
CA ASN A 231 27.33 10.96 30.41
C ASN A 231 25.98 11.67 30.68
N GLY A 232 25.05 11.01 31.38
CA GLY A 232 23.79 11.61 31.83
C GLY A 232 22.72 11.76 30.75
N LEU A 233 22.85 11.05 29.62
CA LEU A 233 21.83 10.99 28.58
C LEU A 233 20.85 9.84 28.85
N THR A 234 19.58 10.06 28.55
CA THR A 234 18.60 8.97 28.52
C THR A 234 18.76 8.21 27.21
N VAL A 235 19.06 6.92 27.28
CA VAL A 235 19.37 6.11 26.10
C VAL A 235 18.27 5.12 25.79
N TYR A 236 17.81 5.13 24.54
CA TYR A 236 16.86 4.18 23.98
C TYR A 236 17.58 3.29 22.96
N ARG A 237 17.65 1.99 23.21
CA ARG A 237 18.13 1.03 22.24
C ARG A 237 16.98 0.58 21.35
N VAL A 238 17.12 0.77 20.04
CA VAL A 238 16.12 0.36 19.05
C VAL A 238 16.68 -0.80 18.25
N SER A 239 16.00 -1.95 18.29
CA SER A 239 16.36 -3.15 17.54
C SER A 239 15.17 -3.66 16.74
N LYS A 240 15.43 -4.31 15.59
CA LYS A 240 14.38 -4.94 14.78
C LYS A 240 14.52 -6.45 14.77
N GLN A 241 13.41 -7.13 15.00
CA GLN A 241 13.29 -8.58 14.87
C GLN A 241 12.10 -8.89 13.96
N GLY A 242 12.38 -9.29 12.71
CA GLY A 242 11.34 -9.46 11.68
C GLY A 242 10.62 -8.13 11.39
N ASN A 243 9.29 -8.13 11.54
CA ASN A 243 8.45 -6.92 11.38
C ASN A 243 8.23 -6.13 12.67
N ASN A 244 8.86 -6.54 13.78
CA ASN A 244 8.71 -5.87 15.06
C ASN A 244 9.94 -4.99 15.34
N ILE A 245 9.66 -3.76 15.77
CA ILE A 245 10.63 -2.83 16.34
C ILE A 245 10.49 -2.90 17.84
N THR A 246 11.58 -3.17 18.54
CA THR A 246 11.65 -3.13 20.00
C THR A 246 12.47 -1.91 20.40
N VAL A 247 11.89 -1.07 21.25
CA VAL A 247 12.57 0.06 21.88
C VAL A 247 12.76 -0.24 23.35
N PHE A 248 14.02 -0.30 23.78
CA PHE A 248 14.40 -0.56 25.16
C PHE A 248 14.99 0.71 25.77
N ASN A 249 14.29 1.27 26.76
CA ASN A 249 14.82 2.36 27.56
C ASN A 249 15.78 1.80 28.61
N ILE A 250 17.06 2.12 28.48
CA ILE A 250 18.11 1.57 29.34
C ILE A 250 18.06 2.18 30.75
N SER A 251 17.59 3.42 30.87
CA SER A 251 17.47 4.12 32.15
C SER A 251 16.32 3.60 33.01
N THR A 252 15.22 3.13 32.40
CA THR A 252 14.03 2.65 33.13
C THR A 252 13.85 1.13 33.07
N GLY A 253 14.57 0.43 32.20
CA GLY A 253 14.38 -1.00 31.93
C GLY A 253 13.09 -1.32 31.18
N LYS A 254 12.32 -0.31 30.73
CA LYS A 254 11.06 -0.50 30.01
C LYS A 254 11.32 -0.92 28.57
N LYS A 255 10.59 -1.95 28.11
CA LYS A 255 10.57 -2.40 26.71
C LYS A 255 9.22 -2.07 26.09
N ASP A 256 9.23 -1.28 25.02
CA ASP A 256 8.07 -1.02 24.19
C ASP A 256 8.24 -1.76 22.86
N ASN A 257 7.29 -2.63 22.53
CA ASN A 257 7.29 -3.40 21.29
C ASN A 257 6.27 -2.80 20.32
N TYR A 258 6.73 -2.50 19.12
CA TYR A 258 5.93 -1.98 18.03
C TYR A 258 5.97 -2.95 16.86
N SER A 259 4.85 -3.62 16.61
CA SER A 259 4.67 -4.36 15.37
C SER A 259 4.34 -3.37 14.27
N LEU A 260 5.15 -3.33 13.21
CA LEU A 260 4.80 -2.68 11.96
C LEU A 260 3.64 -3.51 11.36
N ASN A 261 2.42 -3.24 11.82
CA ASN A 261 1.20 -3.64 11.13
C ASN A 261 1.10 -2.78 9.88
N ILE A 262 1.98 -3.05 8.91
CA ILE A 262 1.70 -2.75 7.52
C ILE A 262 0.52 -3.66 7.20
N LEU A 263 -0.72 -3.21 7.41
CA LEU A 263 -1.81 -3.83 6.69
C LEU A 263 -1.53 -3.48 5.23
N PRO A 264 -1.15 -4.45 4.38
CA PRO A 264 -1.05 -4.18 2.96
C PRO A 264 -2.36 -3.55 2.49
N LYS A 265 -2.27 -2.33 1.95
CA LYS A 265 -3.41 -1.61 1.40
C LYS A 265 -4.11 -2.53 0.42
N ILE A 266 -5.37 -2.85 0.69
CA ILE A 266 -6.10 -3.81 -0.13
C ILE A 266 -6.20 -3.23 -1.55
N PRO A 267 -5.68 -3.95 -2.57
CA PRO A 267 -5.64 -3.45 -3.94
C PRO A 267 -7.06 -3.23 -4.45
N THR A 268 -7.23 -2.35 -5.43
CA THR A 268 -8.50 -2.26 -6.17
C THR A 268 -8.80 -3.58 -6.88
N LEU A 269 -10.06 -3.82 -7.26
CA LEU A 269 -10.45 -5.04 -7.96
C LEU A 269 -9.68 -5.23 -9.29
N GLU A 270 -9.44 -4.15 -10.04
CA GLU A 270 -8.69 -4.18 -11.30
C GLU A 270 -7.20 -4.54 -11.07
N GLN A 271 -6.57 -3.89 -10.07
CA GLN A 271 -5.19 -4.21 -9.68
C GLN A 271 -5.08 -5.66 -9.20
N PHE A 272 -6.06 -6.13 -8.43
CA PHE A 272 -6.12 -7.51 -7.97
C PHE A 272 -6.20 -8.50 -9.15
N ILE A 273 -7.08 -8.26 -10.13
CA ILE A 273 -7.19 -9.08 -11.33
C ILE A 273 -5.85 -9.10 -12.08
N HIS A 274 -5.21 -7.96 -12.27
CA HIS A 274 -3.90 -7.87 -12.93
C HIS A 274 -2.81 -8.66 -12.17
N GLN A 275 -2.74 -8.52 -10.84
CA GLN A 275 -1.78 -9.23 -10.00
C GLN A 275 -1.96 -10.75 -10.07
N ILE A 276 -3.21 -11.22 -10.07
CA ILE A 276 -3.54 -12.64 -10.20
C ILE A 276 -3.17 -13.17 -11.58
N LYS A 277 -3.44 -12.40 -12.64
CA LYS A 277 -3.01 -12.76 -14.00
C LYS A 277 -1.50 -12.99 -14.06
N GLU A 278 -0.71 -12.04 -13.56
CA GLU A 278 0.75 -12.18 -13.55
C GLU A 278 1.23 -13.43 -12.78
N LEU A 279 0.63 -13.72 -11.62
CA LEU A 279 0.96 -14.94 -10.87
C LEU A 279 0.64 -16.21 -11.65
N ILE A 280 -0.50 -16.25 -12.35
CA ILE A 280 -0.86 -17.41 -13.18
C ILE A 280 0.16 -17.58 -14.31
N LYS A 281 0.57 -16.51 -15.00
CA LYS A 281 1.60 -16.58 -16.07
C LYS A 281 2.93 -17.10 -15.55
N ILE A 282 3.36 -16.61 -14.39
CA ILE A 282 4.61 -17.03 -13.75
C ILE A 282 4.55 -18.54 -13.47
N GLU A 283 3.45 -19.00 -12.86
CA GLU A 283 3.29 -20.42 -12.50
C GLU A 283 3.17 -21.33 -13.72
N GLN A 284 2.49 -20.87 -14.77
CA GLN A 284 2.39 -21.57 -16.06
C GLN A 284 3.76 -21.76 -16.72
N LYS A 285 4.58 -20.70 -16.74
CA LYS A 285 5.96 -20.77 -17.27
C LYS A 285 6.83 -21.70 -16.43
N ARG A 286 6.72 -21.63 -15.10
CA ARG A 286 7.50 -22.45 -14.15
C ARG A 286 7.19 -23.94 -14.29
N THR A 287 5.91 -24.29 -14.38
CA THR A 287 5.45 -25.70 -14.38
C THR A 287 5.28 -26.27 -15.79
N LYS A 288 5.34 -25.43 -16.83
CA LYS A 288 4.94 -25.76 -18.21
C LYS A 288 3.51 -26.32 -18.29
N ASN A 289 2.68 -26.00 -17.31
CA ASN A 289 1.31 -26.46 -17.18
C ASN A 289 0.37 -25.26 -17.31
N CYS A 290 -0.56 -25.32 -18.25
CA CYS A 290 -1.54 -24.23 -18.44
C CYS A 290 -2.47 -24.07 -17.23
N TRP A 291 -2.69 -25.12 -16.43
CA TRP A 291 -3.61 -25.14 -15.30
C TRP A 291 -2.88 -24.91 -13.99
N VAL A 292 -3.31 -23.89 -13.25
CA VAL A 292 -2.78 -23.54 -11.92
C VAL A 292 -3.83 -23.88 -10.88
N LYS A 293 -3.43 -24.60 -9.81
CA LYS A 293 -4.32 -24.91 -8.69
C LYS A 293 -4.63 -23.64 -7.90
N LEU A 294 -5.89 -23.46 -7.49
CA LEU A 294 -6.29 -22.31 -6.67
C LEU A 294 -5.51 -22.26 -5.34
N ALA A 295 -5.25 -23.41 -4.71
CA ALA A 295 -4.44 -23.46 -3.49
C ALA A 295 -3.03 -22.89 -3.70
N THR A 296 -2.36 -23.27 -4.79
CA THR A 296 -1.04 -22.77 -5.16
C THR A 296 -1.07 -21.27 -5.45
N LEU A 297 -2.06 -20.81 -6.21
CA LEU A 297 -2.23 -19.40 -6.51
C LEU A 297 -2.50 -18.56 -5.25
N SER A 298 -3.30 -19.08 -4.33
CA SER A 298 -3.60 -18.44 -3.04
C SER A 298 -2.34 -18.30 -2.19
N GLN A 299 -1.49 -19.34 -2.17
CA GLN A 299 -0.23 -19.32 -1.46
C GLN A 299 0.74 -18.32 -2.08
N MET A 300 0.91 -18.34 -3.41
CA MET A 300 1.76 -17.38 -4.13
C MET A 300 1.32 -15.93 -3.93
N PHE A 301 0.00 -15.68 -3.91
CA PHE A 301 -0.54 -14.35 -3.66
C PHE A 301 -0.27 -13.89 -2.22
N LYS A 302 -0.45 -14.78 -1.24
CA LYS A 302 -0.11 -14.53 0.17
C LYS A 302 1.38 -14.23 0.36
N ASP A 303 2.25 -15.06 -0.22
CA ASP A 303 3.70 -14.90 -0.05
C ASP A 303 4.21 -13.60 -0.69
N LYS A 304 3.64 -13.22 -1.84
CA LYS A 304 4.08 -12.03 -2.58
C LYS A 304 3.53 -10.72 -2.01
N TYR A 305 2.26 -10.70 -1.59
CA TYR A 305 1.57 -9.45 -1.24
C TYR A 305 1.17 -9.36 0.24
N GLN A 306 1.46 -10.39 1.04
CA GLN A 306 1.06 -10.51 2.44
C GLN A 306 -0.45 -10.34 2.68
N LEU A 307 -1.25 -10.56 1.64
CA LEU A 307 -2.72 -10.57 1.62
C LEU A 307 -3.21 -11.93 1.16
N THR A 308 -4.33 -12.39 1.71
CA THR A 308 -5.03 -13.55 1.15
C THR A 308 -6.03 -13.10 0.10
N ILE A 309 -6.26 -13.95 -0.91
CA ILE A 309 -7.31 -13.73 -1.92
C ILE A 309 -8.68 -13.54 -1.23
N SER A 310 -8.97 -14.32 -0.18
CA SER A 310 -10.21 -14.21 0.59
C SER A 310 -10.39 -12.81 1.22
N GLN A 311 -9.32 -12.21 1.75
CA GLN A 311 -9.39 -10.86 2.31
C GLN A 311 -9.75 -9.82 1.24
N VAL A 312 -9.09 -9.88 0.08
CA VAL A 312 -9.38 -8.97 -1.04
C VAL A 312 -10.81 -9.16 -1.56
N VAL A 313 -11.25 -10.42 -1.73
CA VAL A 313 -12.60 -10.75 -2.19
C VAL A 313 -13.66 -10.31 -1.18
N SER A 314 -13.43 -10.51 0.13
CA SER A 314 -14.41 -10.11 1.15
C SER A 314 -14.66 -8.61 1.20
N GLN A 315 -13.65 -7.79 0.85
CA GLN A 315 -13.81 -6.34 0.79
C GLN A 315 -14.54 -5.88 -0.47
N HIS A 316 -14.18 -6.41 -1.63
CA HIS A 316 -14.75 -5.95 -2.91
C HIS A 316 -16.06 -6.65 -3.30
N LEU A 317 -16.29 -7.85 -2.77
CA LEU A 317 -17.43 -8.71 -3.08
C LEU A 317 -17.98 -9.34 -1.79
N PRO A 318 -18.77 -8.60 -1.00
CA PRO A 318 -19.34 -9.08 0.25
C PRO A 318 -20.14 -10.37 0.05
N GLY A 319 -19.91 -11.37 0.91
CA GLY A 319 -20.61 -12.66 0.86
C GLY A 319 -20.09 -13.64 -0.22
N LYS A 320 -19.07 -13.28 -0.99
CA LYS A 320 -18.41 -14.17 -1.95
C LYS A 320 -17.16 -14.83 -1.36
N LYS A 321 -16.89 -16.05 -1.79
CA LYS A 321 -15.67 -16.82 -1.44
C LYS A 321 -14.57 -16.56 -2.47
N ALA A 322 -13.32 -16.85 -2.10
CA ALA A 322 -12.17 -16.73 -3.00
C ALA A 322 -12.34 -17.43 -4.35
N ARG A 323 -13.07 -18.56 -4.39
CA ARG A 323 -13.35 -19.27 -5.65
C ARG A 323 -14.28 -18.50 -6.60
N ASP A 324 -15.17 -17.68 -6.02
CA ASP A 324 -16.26 -17.06 -6.77
C ASP A 324 -15.74 -15.95 -7.69
N ILE A 325 -14.59 -15.34 -7.40
CA ILE A 325 -13.97 -14.39 -8.34
C ILE A 325 -13.58 -15.09 -9.66
N PHE A 326 -13.08 -16.32 -9.60
CA PHE A 326 -12.64 -17.04 -10.79
C PHE A 326 -13.82 -17.56 -11.62
N VAL A 327 -14.94 -17.85 -10.95
CA VAL A 327 -16.17 -18.32 -11.60
C VAL A 327 -16.98 -17.16 -12.18
N ASN A 328 -17.08 -16.04 -11.46
CA ASN A 328 -17.93 -14.90 -11.83
C ASN A 328 -17.27 -13.95 -12.84
N TYR A 329 -15.97 -14.09 -13.12
CA TYR A 329 -15.24 -13.29 -14.12
C TYR A 329 -14.74 -14.17 -15.28
N PRO A 330 -15.65 -14.76 -16.08
CA PRO A 330 -15.32 -15.73 -17.14
C PRO A 330 -14.64 -15.11 -18.38
N THR A 331 -14.63 -13.77 -18.46
CA THR A 331 -13.85 -12.99 -19.44
C THR A 331 -12.38 -12.95 -19.07
N GLU A 332 -12.07 -12.97 -17.77
CA GLU A 332 -10.71 -12.85 -17.25
C GLU A 332 -10.05 -14.20 -16.98
N PHE A 333 -10.85 -15.18 -16.51
CA PHE A 333 -10.37 -16.46 -16.04
C PHE A 333 -11.11 -17.63 -16.70
N VAL A 334 -10.37 -18.71 -16.96
CA VAL A 334 -10.96 -20.00 -17.33
C VAL A 334 -10.78 -20.96 -16.16
N VAL A 335 -11.88 -21.56 -15.74
CA VAL A 335 -11.92 -22.49 -14.60
C VAL A 335 -12.17 -23.93 -15.07
N HIS A 336 -11.52 -24.88 -14.42
CA HIS A 336 -11.78 -26.29 -14.58
C HIS A 336 -11.95 -26.94 -13.21
N GLN A 337 -13.06 -27.67 -13.04
CA GLN A 337 -13.37 -28.42 -11.84
C GLN A 337 -14.09 -29.72 -12.23
N MET A 338 -13.64 -30.85 -11.70
CA MET A 338 -14.24 -32.17 -12.02
C MET A 338 -15.57 -32.39 -11.30
N SER A 339 -15.72 -31.88 -10.08
CA SER A 339 -16.97 -31.86 -9.29
C SER A 339 -16.96 -30.67 -8.32
N GLU A 340 -18.09 -30.27 -7.75
CA GLU A 340 -18.17 -29.10 -6.84
C GLU A 340 -17.26 -29.19 -5.61
N GLN A 341 -16.86 -30.40 -5.23
CA GLN A 341 -15.98 -30.71 -4.09
C GLN A 341 -14.50 -30.87 -4.49
N SER A 342 -14.19 -30.89 -5.79
CA SER A 342 -12.82 -31.08 -6.30
C SER A 342 -12.01 -29.79 -6.29
N GLU A 343 -10.68 -29.91 -6.32
CA GLU A 343 -9.75 -28.77 -6.47
C GLU A 343 -10.11 -27.92 -7.70
N LEU A 344 -10.13 -26.59 -7.54
CA LEU A 344 -10.37 -25.65 -8.62
C LEU A 344 -9.06 -25.34 -9.35
N TYR A 345 -9.06 -25.54 -10.66
CA TYR A 345 -7.96 -25.15 -11.53
C TYR A 345 -8.32 -23.88 -12.27
N VAL A 346 -7.41 -22.92 -12.30
CA VAL A 346 -7.54 -21.62 -12.96
C VAL A 346 -6.46 -21.51 -14.04
N THR A 347 -6.82 -20.94 -15.17
CA THR A 347 -5.88 -20.58 -16.23
C THR A 347 -6.27 -19.23 -16.83
N LEU A 348 -5.30 -18.58 -17.46
CA LEU A 348 -5.55 -17.40 -18.26
C LEU A 348 -5.88 -17.77 -19.69
N PHE A 349 -6.67 -16.88 -20.27
CA PHE A 349 -6.84 -16.85 -21.70
C PHE A 349 -5.63 -16.14 -22.34
N GLU A 350 -4.56 -16.88 -22.63
CA GLU A 350 -3.42 -16.35 -23.40
C GLU A 350 -3.33 -17.03 -24.77
N ILE A 351 -3.58 -16.21 -25.79
CA ILE A 351 -3.09 -16.32 -27.16
C ILE A 351 -1.55 -16.32 -27.05
N ASN A 352 -0.86 -17.31 -27.62
CA ASN A 352 0.59 -17.26 -27.78
C ASN A 352 0.96 -16.03 -28.65
N GLN A 353 1.20 -14.88 -28.03
CA GLN A 353 1.70 -13.68 -28.69
C GLN A 353 3.18 -13.87 -28.97
N VAL A 354 3.49 -14.45 -30.13
CA VAL A 354 4.78 -14.18 -30.76
C VAL A 354 4.60 -12.92 -31.61
N GLN A 355 5.14 -11.83 -31.07
CA GLN A 355 5.58 -10.60 -31.74
C GLN A 355 4.54 -9.59 -32.29
N GLN A 356 4.83 -8.34 -31.88
CA GLN A 356 4.67 -7.04 -32.51
C GLN A 356 3.53 -6.09 -32.07
N LEU A 357 4.02 -4.91 -31.65
CA LEU A 357 3.36 -3.61 -31.54
C LEU A 357 2.59 -3.29 -32.84
N ASP A 358 1.37 -2.79 -32.73
CA ASP A 358 1.06 -1.36 -32.93
C ASP A 358 -0.45 -1.11 -32.78
N SER A 359 -0.73 0.16 -32.52
CA SER A 359 -1.95 0.77 -31.99
C SER A 359 -3.24 0.62 -32.82
N SER A 360 -4.38 0.64 -32.10
CA SER A 360 -5.57 1.52 -32.28
C SER A 360 -6.93 0.82 -32.44
N ASN A 361 -7.78 1.13 -31.45
CA ASN A 361 -9.23 1.45 -31.44
C ASN A 361 -10.31 0.59 -32.12
N ASP A 362 -11.35 0.41 -31.29
CA ASP A 362 -12.79 0.30 -31.55
C ASP A 362 -13.31 -0.86 -32.43
N ASP A 363 -14.09 -1.78 -31.85
CA ASP A 363 -15.54 -1.60 -31.85
C ASP A 363 -16.27 -2.64 -30.98
N ILE A 364 -17.35 -2.18 -30.33
CA ILE A 364 -18.23 -2.96 -29.46
C ILE A 364 -19.30 -3.63 -30.32
N GLN A 365 -19.38 -4.97 -30.34
CA GLN A 365 -20.62 -5.65 -30.74
C GLN A 365 -20.97 -6.84 -29.82
N GLN A 366 -22.14 -6.71 -29.22
CA GLN A 366 -22.92 -7.74 -28.53
C GLN A 366 -23.11 -8.97 -29.41
N THR A 367 -22.87 -10.17 -28.88
CA THR A 367 -23.36 -11.42 -29.50
C THR A 367 -24.05 -12.32 -28.49
N ASN A 368 -25.37 -12.28 -28.58
CA ASN A 368 -26.37 -13.33 -28.43
C ASN A 368 -25.89 -14.69 -27.88
N VAL A 369 -26.52 -15.07 -26.77
CA VAL A 369 -26.52 -16.40 -26.16
C VAL A 369 -27.16 -17.38 -27.15
N ALA A 370 -26.36 -18.28 -27.74
CA ALA A 370 -26.88 -19.36 -28.58
C ALA A 370 -27.40 -20.50 -27.69
N SER A 371 -28.69 -20.78 -27.81
CA SER A 371 -29.46 -21.76 -27.05
C SER A 371 -29.11 -23.22 -27.37
N LEU A 372 -28.59 -23.93 -26.36
CA LEU A 372 -28.85 -25.30 -25.87
C LEU A 372 -29.38 -26.49 -26.72
N SER A 373 -29.47 -26.48 -28.06
CA SER A 373 -30.07 -27.66 -28.77
C SER A 373 -29.45 -28.17 -30.08
N SER A 374 -28.27 -27.71 -30.53
CA SER A 374 -27.91 -27.89 -31.96
C SER A 374 -26.67 -28.71 -32.33
N ILE A 375 -26.05 -29.50 -31.43
CA ILE A 375 -24.91 -30.37 -31.81
C ILE A 375 -25.39 -31.81 -31.99
N ASN A 376 -25.84 -32.17 -33.18
CA ASN A 376 -26.37 -33.52 -33.49
C ASN A 376 -25.53 -34.28 -34.52
N SER A 377 -24.49 -33.66 -35.07
CA SER A 377 -23.61 -34.27 -36.07
C SER A 377 -22.14 -33.94 -35.85
N ASN A 378 -21.25 -34.66 -36.55
CA ASN A 378 -19.81 -34.38 -36.59
C ASN A 378 -19.55 -32.93 -37.05
N THR A 379 -20.21 -32.50 -38.13
CA THR A 379 -20.07 -31.14 -38.68
C THR A 379 -20.55 -30.06 -37.72
N ASP A 380 -21.60 -30.32 -36.93
CA ASP A 380 -22.06 -29.36 -35.92
C ASP A 380 -21.06 -29.20 -34.78
N LEU A 381 -20.44 -30.31 -34.35
CA LEU A 381 -19.41 -30.29 -33.32
C LEU A 381 -18.17 -29.56 -33.82
N GLU A 382 -17.74 -29.82 -35.06
CA GLU A 382 -16.65 -29.11 -35.71
C GLU A 382 -16.95 -27.60 -35.81
N GLN A 383 -18.16 -27.20 -36.22
CA GLN A 383 -18.58 -25.80 -36.28
C GLN A 383 -18.65 -25.12 -34.92
N ALA A 384 -19.14 -25.81 -33.89
CA ALA A 384 -19.14 -25.30 -32.52
C ALA A 384 -17.70 -25.03 -32.03
N LEU A 385 -16.78 -25.94 -32.29
CA LEU A 385 -15.36 -25.77 -31.95
C LEU A 385 -14.70 -24.68 -32.79
N LYS A 386 -15.00 -24.56 -34.08
CA LYS A 386 -14.57 -23.44 -34.93
C LYS A 386 -15.03 -22.11 -34.37
N ASN A 387 -16.29 -22.00 -33.96
CA ASN A 387 -16.84 -20.77 -33.40
C ASN A 387 -16.18 -20.40 -32.08
N ILE A 388 -15.91 -21.39 -31.23
CA ILE A 388 -15.13 -21.17 -30.01
C ILE A 388 -13.72 -20.70 -30.38
N ILE A 389 -12.99 -21.43 -31.24
CA ILE A 389 -11.63 -21.04 -31.65
C ILE A 389 -11.64 -19.63 -32.28
N LYS A 390 -12.56 -19.31 -33.20
CA LYS A 390 -12.69 -17.95 -33.77
C LYS A 390 -12.92 -16.88 -32.71
N LYS A 391 -13.80 -17.12 -31.73
CA LYS A 391 -14.03 -16.20 -30.60
C LYS A 391 -12.78 -16.05 -29.74
N LEU A 392 -11.97 -17.10 -29.65
CA LEU A 392 -10.73 -17.13 -28.88
C LEU A 392 -9.55 -16.52 -29.68
N THR A 393 -9.62 -16.45 -31.02
CA THR A 393 -8.52 -15.96 -31.89
C THR A 393 -8.85 -14.66 -32.63
N THR A 394 -9.84 -13.88 -32.19
CA THR A 394 -10.36 -12.69 -32.92
C THR A 394 -9.31 -11.62 -33.26
N GLN A 395 -8.13 -11.64 -32.63
CA GLN A 395 -7.04 -10.69 -32.87
C GLN A 395 -5.80 -11.28 -33.58
N SER A 396 -5.76 -12.60 -33.82
CA SER A 396 -4.64 -13.23 -34.54
C SER A 396 -5.07 -14.54 -35.18
N SER A 397 -5.08 -14.59 -36.52
CA SER A 397 -5.53 -15.76 -37.29
C SER A 397 -4.68 -17.01 -37.13
N ASN A 398 -3.51 -16.93 -36.48
CA ASN A 398 -2.54 -18.01 -36.33
C ASN A 398 -2.21 -18.38 -34.87
N SER A 399 -3.02 -17.97 -33.89
CA SER A 399 -2.74 -18.31 -32.50
C SER A 399 -3.22 -19.71 -32.14
N TYR A 400 -2.27 -20.55 -31.74
CA TYR A 400 -2.53 -21.88 -31.18
C TYR A 400 -3.09 -21.79 -29.76
N ILE A 401 -4.22 -22.46 -29.51
CA ILE A 401 -4.88 -22.53 -28.20
C ILE A 401 -4.70 -23.92 -27.61
N CYS A 402 -4.37 -24.01 -26.32
CA CYS A 402 -4.29 -25.31 -25.63
C CYS A 402 -5.65 -26.01 -25.66
N ILE A 403 -5.66 -27.29 -26.04
CA ILE A 403 -6.89 -28.10 -26.18
C ILE A 403 -7.67 -28.20 -24.86
N GLY A 404 -6.97 -28.12 -23.71
CA GLY A 404 -7.61 -28.04 -22.41
C GLY A 404 -8.47 -26.78 -22.21
N ILE A 405 -8.03 -25.64 -22.75
CA ILE A 405 -8.79 -24.37 -22.71
C ILE A 405 -10.02 -24.49 -23.59
N LEU A 406 -9.86 -25.05 -24.79
CA LEU A 406 -10.97 -25.33 -25.71
C LEU A 406 -12.04 -26.22 -25.07
N GLY A 407 -11.62 -27.31 -24.41
CA GLY A 407 -12.52 -28.21 -23.69
C GLY A 407 -13.30 -27.52 -22.57
N SER A 408 -12.64 -26.66 -21.79
CA SER A 408 -13.31 -25.92 -20.71
C SER A 408 -14.28 -24.86 -21.24
N LYS A 409 -13.94 -24.15 -22.32
CA LYS A 409 -14.88 -23.20 -22.96
C LYS A 409 -16.08 -23.88 -23.58
N PHE A 410 -15.87 -25.03 -24.22
CA PHE A 410 -16.97 -25.85 -24.72
C PHE A 410 -17.91 -26.28 -23.58
N ARG A 411 -17.37 -26.79 -22.47
CA ARG A 411 -18.17 -27.18 -21.30
C ARG A 411 -18.89 -25.98 -20.67
N GLN A 412 -18.25 -24.81 -20.63
CA GLN A 412 -18.88 -23.59 -20.13
C GLN A 412 -20.04 -23.13 -21.01
N GLN A 413 -19.91 -23.24 -22.33
CA GLN A 413 -20.92 -22.77 -23.28
C GLN A 413 -22.07 -23.78 -23.48
N TYR A 414 -21.80 -25.09 -23.41
CA TYR A 414 -22.74 -26.14 -23.76
C TYR A 414 -23.10 -27.09 -22.60
N GLY A 415 -22.52 -26.89 -21.41
CA GLY A 415 -22.81 -27.66 -20.19
C GLY A 415 -22.25 -29.09 -20.15
N LYS A 416 -21.78 -29.64 -21.29
CA LYS A 416 -21.18 -30.98 -21.43
C LYS A 416 -19.75 -30.90 -21.91
N SER A 417 -18.91 -31.87 -21.57
CA SER A 417 -17.56 -31.97 -22.11
C SER A 417 -17.57 -32.43 -23.58
N ILE A 418 -16.53 -32.07 -24.32
CA ILE A 418 -16.38 -32.50 -25.72
C ILE A 418 -16.33 -34.03 -25.82
N THR A 419 -15.65 -34.70 -24.88
CA THR A 419 -15.57 -36.16 -24.84
C THR A 419 -16.93 -36.82 -24.61
N GLU A 420 -17.80 -36.24 -23.78
CA GLU A 420 -19.18 -36.71 -23.62
C GLU A 420 -19.98 -36.52 -24.92
N GLN A 421 -19.79 -35.39 -25.60
CA GLN A 421 -20.47 -35.10 -26.87
C GLN A 421 -20.03 -36.06 -27.99
N ILE A 422 -18.72 -36.31 -28.13
CA ILE A 422 -18.15 -37.27 -29.08
C ILE A 422 -18.74 -38.67 -28.86
N LYS A 423 -18.83 -39.11 -27.59
CA LYS A 423 -19.45 -40.38 -27.23
C LYS A 423 -20.94 -40.42 -27.58
N SER A 424 -21.69 -39.34 -27.31
CA SER A 424 -23.12 -39.29 -27.66
C SER A 424 -23.38 -39.31 -29.17
N LEU A 425 -22.42 -38.88 -29.98
CA LEU A 425 -22.49 -38.90 -31.43
C LEU A 425 -21.94 -40.20 -32.05
N HIS A 426 -21.56 -41.19 -31.22
CA HIS A 426 -20.93 -42.44 -31.65
C HIS A 426 -19.68 -42.25 -32.52
N LEU A 427 -18.96 -41.14 -32.30
CA LEU A 427 -17.67 -40.89 -32.94
C LEU A 427 -16.62 -41.69 -32.14
N ASN A 428 -16.10 -42.78 -32.72
CA ASN A 428 -15.22 -43.75 -32.03
C ASN A 428 -13.79 -43.24 -31.76
N ASP A 429 -13.61 -41.91 -31.71
CA ASP A 429 -12.32 -41.25 -31.58
C ASP A 429 -12.17 -40.56 -30.23
N ASN A 430 -10.93 -40.53 -29.73
CA ASN A 430 -10.62 -39.65 -28.61
C ASN A 430 -10.58 -38.19 -29.10
N PHE A 431 -10.67 -37.23 -28.17
CA PHE A 431 -10.77 -35.81 -28.53
C PHE A 431 -9.65 -35.32 -29.47
N ILE A 432 -8.41 -35.81 -29.31
CA ILE A 432 -7.30 -35.45 -30.19
C ILE A 432 -7.48 -36.06 -31.58
N LYS A 433 -7.85 -37.35 -31.67
CA LYS A 433 -8.13 -38.04 -32.93
C LYS A 433 -9.29 -37.40 -33.69
N PHE A 434 -10.33 -36.96 -32.98
CA PHE A 434 -11.43 -36.20 -33.57
C PHE A 434 -10.95 -34.88 -34.18
N LEU A 435 -10.10 -34.12 -33.47
CA LEU A 435 -9.54 -32.88 -34.04
C LEU A 435 -8.62 -33.16 -35.24
N GLN A 436 -7.94 -34.30 -35.27
CA GLN A 436 -7.10 -34.73 -36.39
C GLN A 436 -7.93 -35.14 -37.62
N SER A 437 -9.14 -35.65 -37.43
CA SER A 437 -10.04 -36.06 -38.53
C SER A 437 -10.80 -34.89 -39.15
N CYS A 438 -10.84 -33.72 -38.50
CA CYS A 438 -11.41 -32.50 -39.05
C CYS A 438 -10.38 -31.74 -39.92
N ASP A 439 -10.72 -31.45 -41.17
CA ASP A 439 -9.84 -30.71 -42.09
C ASP A 439 -9.59 -29.25 -41.69
N SER A 440 -10.41 -28.72 -40.80
CA SER A 440 -10.37 -27.30 -40.44
C SER A 440 -9.43 -26.97 -39.30
N PHE A 441 -8.80 -27.96 -38.68
CA PHE A 441 -7.92 -27.76 -37.53
C PHE A 441 -6.47 -28.10 -37.88
N GLU A 442 -5.57 -27.33 -37.28
CA GLU A 442 -4.13 -27.60 -37.26
C GLU A 442 -3.70 -27.85 -35.82
N LEU A 443 -2.95 -28.92 -35.59
CA LEU A 443 -2.59 -29.40 -34.26
C LEU A 443 -1.08 -29.35 -34.08
N GLN A 444 -0.64 -28.76 -32.97
CA GLN A 444 0.76 -28.72 -32.59
C GLN A 444 0.94 -29.23 -31.16
N LYS A 445 1.96 -30.05 -30.92
CA LYS A 445 2.37 -30.43 -29.57
C LYS A 445 3.44 -29.46 -29.07
N ILE A 446 3.14 -28.71 -28.01
CA ILE A 446 4.07 -27.79 -27.34
C ILE A 446 4.32 -28.34 -25.94
N GLY A 447 5.53 -28.86 -25.71
CA GLY A 447 5.86 -29.62 -24.50
C GLY A 447 5.07 -30.92 -24.43
N ASP A 448 4.35 -31.16 -23.33
CA ASP A 448 3.51 -32.35 -23.16
C ASP A 448 2.02 -32.13 -23.49
N ARG A 449 1.68 -30.99 -24.12
CA ARG A 449 0.27 -30.64 -24.39
C ARG A 449 0.01 -30.30 -25.85
N TRP A 450 -1.16 -30.72 -26.28
CA TRP A 450 -1.68 -30.43 -27.60
C TRP A 450 -2.35 -29.06 -27.64
N HIS A 451 -2.05 -28.33 -28.70
CA HIS A 451 -2.62 -27.04 -29.04
C HIS A 451 -3.27 -27.13 -30.42
N VAL A 452 -4.29 -26.30 -30.66
CA VAL A 452 -5.09 -26.31 -31.87
C VAL A 452 -5.30 -24.89 -32.40
N ALA A 453 -5.25 -24.73 -33.72
CA ALA A 453 -5.55 -23.51 -34.47
C ALA A 453 -6.50 -23.83 -35.65
N LEU A 454 -7.05 -22.80 -36.30
CA LEU A 454 -7.80 -22.98 -37.55
C LEU A 454 -6.83 -23.10 -38.73
N ARG A 455 -7.02 -24.12 -39.57
CA ARG A 455 -6.24 -24.28 -40.80
C ARG A 455 -6.61 -23.17 -41.78
N GLN A 456 -5.61 -22.42 -42.28
CA GLN A 456 -5.86 -21.44 -43.33
C GLN A 456 -6.21 -22.16 -44.64
N ALA A 457 -7.22 -21.67 -45.36
CA ALA A 457 -7.49 -22.16 -46.70
C ALA A 457 -6.32 -21.72 -47.60
N SER A 458 -5.57 -22.67 -48.13
CA SER A 458 -4.58 -22.40 -49.17
C SER A 458 -5.30 -21.76 -50.36
N ASN A 459 -5.08 -20.47 -50.60
CA ASN A 459 -5.34 -19.89 -51.91
C ASN A 459 -4.40 -20.60 -52.89
N VAL A 460 -4.92 -21.62 -53.56
CA VAL A 460 -4.31 -22.19 -54.76
C VAL A 460 -4.47 -21.14 -55.85
N THR A 461 -3.46 -20.28 -56.00
CA THR A 461 -3.21 -19.61 -57.28
C THR A 461 -2.56 -20.63 -58.19
N ALA A 462 -3.36 -21.16 -59.13
CA ALA A 462 -2.89 -21.79 -60.35
C ALA A 462 -2.28 -20.75 -61.30
#